data_AF-K1UFG4-F1
#
_entry.id   AF-K1UFG4-F1
#
_cell.length_a   1.000
_cell.length_b   1.000
_cell.length_c   1.000
_cell.angle_alpha   90.00
_cell.angle_beta   90.00
_cell.angle_gamma   90.00
#
_symmetry.space_group_name_H-M   'P 1'
#
loop_
_entity.id
_entity.type
_entity.pdbx_description
1 polymer ?
#
loop_
_entity_poly.entity_id
_entity_poly.type
_entity_poly.pdbx_seq_one_letter_code
_entity_poly.pdbx_strand_id
1 'polypeptide(L)'
;MGDLKTNDYYQKSFSNDPELGAKVGVSWELDLWGNLRWAKRKGGAEYLASVEEWRAMRMTLVAEVATAYFQLMALDNELSIVKQTLETRRQDVRLAKLRFEGGLTAETVYQQAKVEYASTAALIPELERKIKVMENSISLLVSGYPGEKIRRSGLSLNITMPEKLPVGIPSVLLQRRPDVRVSEQELQAALAGVGVAYADRFPRLTFTLTGGVENGVLSHIFQSPFSYVLGSVTAPVFGFGRKQAKYRAALAAYDQARLKYEKKVLEVF
;
A
#
# COMPACT_ATOMS: atom_id res chain seq x y z
N MET A 1 -20.00 -25.70 -48.69
CA MET A 1 -20.59 -26.88 -48.02
C MET A 1 -21.64 -26.31 -47.08
N GLY A 2 -22.92 -26.28 -47.48
CA GLY A 2 -23.84 -27.44 -47.47
C GLY A 2 -24.34 -27.57 -46.02
N ASP A 3 -25.61 -27.36 -45.67
CA ASP A 3 -26.83 -27.76 -46.36
C ASP A 3 -27.99 -26.78 -46.16
N LEU A 4 -28.67 -26.46 -47.27
CA LEU A 4 -30.03 -25.93 -47.30
C LEU A 4 -31.00 -27.07 -46.96
N LYS A 5 -31.65 -27.02 -45.79
CA LYS A 5 -32.89 -27.77 -45.58
C LYS A 5 -34.07 -26.93 -46.03
N THR A 6 -34.43 -27.16 -47.29
CA THR A 6 -35.69 -26.72 -47.87
C THR A 6 -36.82 -27.58 -47.30
N ASN A 7 -37.91 -26.96 -46.89
CA ASN A 7 -39.23 -27.59 -46.95
C ASN A 7 -40.21 -26.49 -47.37
N ASP A 8 -40.11 -26.18 -48.66
CA ASP A 8 -40.96 -25.25 -49.38
C ASP A 8 -42.15 -26.03 -49.96
N TYR A 9 -43.32 -25.88 -49.33
CA TYR A 9 -44.61 -26.34 -49.88
C TYR A 9 -45.49 -25.18 -50.34
N TYR A 10 -44.99 -23.95 -50.32
CA TYR A 10 -45.67 -22.76 -50.82
C TYR A 10 -44.60 -21.75 -51.19
N GLN A 11 -44.36 -21.54 -52.49
CA GLN A 11 -43.42 -20.55 -53.07
C GLN A 11 -43.50 -19.17 -52.37
N LYS A 12 -42.86 -19.03 -51.21
CA LYS A 12 -42.75 -17.78 -50.47
C LYS A 12 -41.30 -17.35 -50.53
N SER A 13 -41.08 -16.19 -51.11
CA SER A 13 -39.78 -15.52 -51.11
C SER A 13 -39.20 -15.44 -49.70
N PHE A 14 -37.88 -15.55 -49.58
CA PHE A 14 -37.15 -15.39 -48.33
C PHE A 14 -37.52 -14.05 -47.67
N SER A 15 -38.25 -14.08 -46.56
CA SER A 15 -38.56 -12.88 -45.78
C SER A 15 -37.40 -12.63 -44.83
N ASN A 16 -36.73 -11.50 -45.00
CA ASN A 16 -35.81 -10.99 -44.00
C ASN A 16 -36.70 -10.29 -42.96
N ASP A 17 -37.03 -10.99 -41.86
CA ASP A 17 -37.81 -10.44 -40.74
C ASP A 17 -36.82 -10.03 -39.64
N PRO A 18 -36.24 -8.81 -39.69
CA PRO A 18 -35.37 -8.35 -38.63
C PRO A 18 -36.18 -8.15 -37.35
N GLU A 19 -35.95 -9.01 -36.37
CA GLU A 19 -36.47 -8.83 -35.01
C GLU A 19 -35.73 -7.66 -34.36
N LEU A 20 -36.46 -6.56 -34.15
CA LEU A 20 -35.95 -5.38 -33.47
C LEU A 20 -36.70 -5.23 -32.15
N GLY A 21 -35.94 -5.17 -31.06
CA GLY A 21 -36.49 -5.01 -29.73
C GLY A 21 -35.61 -4.14 -28.84
N ALA A 22 -36.25 -3.46 -27.89
CA ALA A 22 -35.60 -2.72 -26.82
C ALA A 22 -36.12 -3.27 -25.48
N LYS A 23 -35.20 -3.70 -24.61
CA LYS A 23 -35.51 -4.34 -23.32
C LYS A 23 -34.79 -3.59 -22.20
N VAL A 24 -35.50 -3.32 -21.11
CA VAL A 24 -34.98 -2.76 -19.86
C VAL A 24 -35.22 -3.77 -18.75
N GLY A 25 -34.15 -4.10 -18.01
CA GLY A 25 -34.19 -5.03 -16.89
C GLY A 25 -33.86 -4.34 -15.57
N VAL A 26 -34.58 -4.72 -14.51
CA VAL A 26 -34.28 -4.42 -13.12
C VAL A 26 -34.10 -5.74 -12.39
N SER A 27 -33.05 -5.89 -11.59
CA SER A 27 -32.84 -7.07 -10.77
C SER A 27 -32.59 -6.68 -9.33
N TRP A 28 -33.19 -7.41 -8.39
CA TRP A 28 -33.09 -7.16 -6.97
C TRP A 28 -32.96 -8.47 -6.19
N GLU A 29 -31.97 -8.56 -5.31
CA GLU A 29 -31.76 -9.69 -4.39
C GLU A 29 -32.34 -9.35 -3.01
N LEU A 30 -33.24 -10.20 -2.52
CA LEU A 30 -33.77 -10.07 -1.17
C LEU A 30 -32.79 -10.67 -0.15
N ASP A 31 -32.27 -9.84 0.75
CA ASP A 31 -31.21 -10.21 1.69
C ASP A 31 -31.72 -10.91 2.98
N LEU A 32 -32.42 -12.04 2.82
CA LEU A 32 -32.97 -12.80 3.96
C LEU A 32 -31.88 -13.31 4.91
N TRP A 33 -30.81 -13.86 4.34
CA TRP A 33 -29.75 -14.55 5.09
C TRP A 33 -28.58 -13.62 5.47
N GLY A 34 -28.63 -12.35 5.05
CA GLY A 34 -27.60 -11.38 5.37
C GLY A 34 -26.39 -11.43 4.45
N ASN A 35 -26.44 -12.07 3.29
CA ASN A 35 -25.32 -12.12 2.34
C ASN A 35 -24.87 -10.70 1.95
N LEU A 36 -25.82 -9.83 1.57
CA LEU A 36 -25.53 -8.45 1.20
C LEU A 36 -25.10 -7.62 2.41
N ARG A 37 -25.74 -7.79 3.57
CA ARG A 37 -25.34 -7.13 4.83
C ARG A 37 -23.92 -7.49 5.25
N TRP A 38 -23.54 -8.77 5.20
CA TRP A 38 -22.18 -9.20 5.51
C TRP A 38 -21.18 -8.73 4.46
N ALA A 39 -21.53 -8.75 3.18
CA ALA A 39 -20.69 -8.21 2.11
C ALA A 39 -20.43 -6.71 2.30
N LYS A 40 -21.46 -5.94 2.69
CA LYS A 40 -21.32 -4.51 3.04
C LYS A 40 -20.41 -4.31 4.25
N ARG A 41 -20.56 -5.12 5.30
CA ARG A 41 -19.68 -5.07 6.49
C ARG A 41 -18.23 -5.37 6.13
N LYS A 42 -18.00 -6.39 5.29
CA LYS A 42 -16.67 -6.74 4.79
C LYS A 42 -16.05 -5.57 4.03
N GLY A 43 -16.75 -5.03 3.04
CA GLY A 43 -16.26 -3.89 2.26
C GLY A 43 -16.05 -2.63 3.11
N GLY A 44 -16.88 -2.41 4.14
CA GLY A 44 -16.70 -1.32 5.10
C GLY A 44 -15.43 -1.48 5.95
N ALA A 45 -15.13 -2.69 6.41
CA ALA A 45 -13.91 -2.98 7.16
C ALA A 45 -12.66 -2.88 6.25
N GLU A 46 -12.72 -3.38 5.01
CA GLU A 46 -11.63 -3.24 4.02
C GLU A 46 -11.35 -1.76 3.69
N TYR A 47 -12.40 -0.94 3.55
CA TYR A 47 -12.26 0.50 3.40
C TYR A 47 -11.57 1.16 4.61
N LEU A 48 -12.04 0.86 5.83
CA LEU A 48 -11.41 1.40 7.04
C LEU A 48 -9.96 0.94 7.19
N ALA A 49 -9.63 -0.31 6.81
CA ALA A 49 -8.25 -0.79 6.77
C ALA A 49 -7.40 0.09 5.85
N SER A 50 -7.86 0.36 4.62
CA SER A 50 -7.13 1.24 3.67
C SER A 50 -6.88 2.65 4.21
N VAL A 51 -7.81 3.20 4.99
CA VAL A 51 -7.66 4.52 5.61
C VAL A 51 -6.56 4.51 6.66
N GLU A 52 -6.49 3.45 7.48
CA GLU A 52 -5.45 3.29 8.48
C GLU A 52 -4.10 2.91 7.85
N GLU A 53 -4.07 2.15 6.75
CA GLU A 53 -2.86 1.88 5.96
C GLU A 53 -2.27 3.18 5.41
N TRP A 54 -3.10 4.07 4.87
CA TRP A 54 -2.65 5.39 4.42
C TRP A 54 -2.04 6.22 5.56
N ARG A 55 -2.66 6.19 6.75
CA ARG A 55 -2.10 6.87 7.93
C ARG A 55 -0.78 6.25 8.38
N ALA A 56 -0.67 4.93 8.37
CA ALA A 56 0.56 4.20 8.68
C ALA A 56 1.68 4.60 7.72
N MET A 57 1.41 4.56 6.41
CA MET A 57 2.34 4.94 5.36
C MET A 57 2.80 6.38 5.50
N ARG A 58 1.87 7.31 5.77
CA ARG A 58 2.20 8.73 6.01
C ARG A 58 3.12 8.90 7.22
N MET A 59 2.85 8.19 8.31
CA MET A 59 3.68 8.26 9.51
C MET A 59 5.09 7.71 9.24
N THR A 60 5.19 6.57 8.57
CA THR A 60 6.47 5.97 8.15
C THR A 60 7.25 6.93 7.25
N LEU A 61 6.61 7.51 6.24
CA LEU A 61 7.25 8.47 5.33
C LEU A 61 7.81 9.67 6.07
N VAL A 62 7.04 10.26 7.00
CA VAL A 62 7.50 11.40 7.82
C VAL A 62 8.70 11.01 8.68
N ALA A 63 8.65 9.83 9.31
CA ALA A 63 9.74 9.33 10.15
C ALA A 63 11.02 9.03 9.34
N GLU A 64 10.88 8.43 8.16
CA GLU A 64 12.00 8.14 7.25
C GLU A 64 12.65 9.43 6.74
N VAL A 65 11.86 10.40 6.29
CA VAL A 65 12.37 11.72 5.85
C VAL A 65 13.08 12.43 6.99
N ALA A 66 12.51 12.46 8.19
CA ALA A 66 13.15 13.07 9.35
C ALA A 66 14.48 12.38 9.71
N THR A 67 14.50 11.05 9.73
CA THR A 67 15.70 10.26 10.03
C THR A 67 16.80 10.52 9.00
N ALA A 68 16.47 10.47 7.71
CA ALA A 68 17.39 10.76 6.63
C ALA A 68 17.94 12.20 6.70
N TYR A 69 17.08 13.17 7.03
CA TYR A 69 17.50 14.57 7.20
C TYR A 69 18.50 14.75 8.35
N PHE A 70 18.26 14.14 9.52
CA PHE A 70 19.19 14.21 10.63
C PHE A 70 20.51 13.47 10.34
N GLN A 71 20.46 12.35 9.61
CA GLN A 71 21.67 11.67 9.14
C GLN A 71 22.47 12.54 8.15
N LEU A 72 21.80 13.24 7.23
CA LEU A 72 22.45 14.20 6.33
C LEU A 72 23.15 15.29 7.13
N MET A 73 22.49 15.88 8.12
CA MET A 73 23.10 16.90 8.98
C MET A 73 24.30 16.37 9.78
N ALA A 74 24.24 15.13 10.27
CA ALA A 74 25.36 14.49 10.97
C ALA A 74 26.57 14.30 10.03
N LEU A 75 26.34 13.85 8.79
CA LEU A 75 27.39 13.71 7.78
C LEU A 75 28.01 15.06 7.38
N ASP A 76 27.19 16.11 7.21
CA ASP A 76 27.66 17.46 6.93
C ASP A 76 28.57 17.97 8.07
N ASN A 77 28.21 17.68 9.33
CA ASN A 77 29.03 18.03 10.50
C ASN A 77 30.33 17.22 10.57
N GLU A 78 30.27 15.91 10.32
CA GLU A 78 31.45 15.05 10.27
C GLU A 78 32.44 15.52 9.18
N LEU A 79 31.94 15.87 7.99
CA LEU A 79 32.76 16.44 6.92
C LEU A 79 33.42 17.75 7.32
N SER A 80 32.70 18.61 8.04
CA SER A 80 33.25 19.87 8.56
C SER A 80 34.40 19.63 9.54
N ILE A 81 34.22 18.70 10.50
CA ILE A 81 35.25 18.31 11.47
C ILE A 81 36.48 17.71 10.77
N VAL A 82 36.27 16.83 9.80
CA VAL A 82 37.38 16.21 9.03
C VAL A 82 38.14 17.28 8.22
N LYS A 83 37.45 18.24 7.60
CA LYS A 83 38.10 19.35 6.88
C LYS A 83 38.92 20.24 7.81
N GLN A 84 38.41 20.56 9.00
CA GLN A 84 39.16 21.29 10.01
C GLN A 84 40.39 20.50 10.50
N THR A 85 40.21 19.20 10.76
CA THR A 85 41.30 18.31 11.18
C THR A 85 42.37 18.21 10.10
N LEU A 86 41.99 18.13 8.83
CA LEU A 86 42.94 18.09 7.71
C LEU A 86 43.82 19.35 7.67
N GLU A 87 43.26 20.53 7.92
CA GLU A 87 44.03 21.77 7.98
C GLU A 87 45.03 21.77 9.16
N THR A 88 44.62 21.27 10.33
CA THR A 88 45.55 21.07 11.46
C THR A 88 46.68 20.10 11.08
N ARG A 89 46.36 18.96 10.45
CA ARG A 89 47.37 18.00 9.97
C ARG A 89 48.30 18.60 8.92
N ARG A 90 47.80 19.51 8.08
CA ARG A 90 48.61 20.25 7.10
C ARG A 90 49.66 21.11 7.80
N GLN A 91 49.30 21.75 8.91
CA GLN A 91 50.21 22.54 9.72
C GLN A 91 51.23 21.64 10.44
N ASP A 92 50.79 20.48 10.96
CA ASP A 92 51.68 19.50 11.60
C ASP A 92 52.76 19.00 10.63
N VAL A 93 52.39 18.66 9.39
CA VAL A 93 53.34 18.27 8.33
C VAL A 93 54.36 19.36 8.07
N ARG A 94 53.92 20.63 8.01
CA ARG A 94 54.81 21.79 7.81
C ARG A 94 55.80 21.93 8.97
N LEU A 95 55.33 21.83 10.21
CA LEU A 95 56.18 21.95 11.39
C LEU A 95 57.18 20.79 11.50
N ALA A 96 56.72 19.56 11.26
CA ALA A 96 57.58 18.37 11.27
C ALA A 96 58.67 18.46 10.20
N LYS A 97 58.34 18.96 9.00
CA LYS A 97 59.30 19.22 7.93
C LYS A 97 60.38 20.21 8.38
N LEU A 98 59.99 21.37 8.92
CA LEU A 98 60.94 22.39 9.37
C LEU A 98 61.87 21.88 10.46
N ARG A 99 61.36 21.11 11.43
CA ARG A 99 62.18 20.51 12.49
C ARG A 99 63.13 19.45 11.95
N PHE A 100 62.71 18.64 10.98
CA PHE A 100 63.57 17.63 10.36
C PHE A 100 64.70 18.29 9.55
N GLU A 101 64.37 19.25 8.68
CA GLU A 101 65.34 20.00 7.88
C GLU A 101 66.32 20.80 8.75
N GLY A 102 65.89 21.24 9.94
CA GLY A 102 66.74 21.87 10.95
C GLY A 102 67.49 20.90 11.87
N GLY A 103 67.40 19.58 11.67
CA GLY A 103 68.10 18.57 12.47
C GLY A 103 67.57 18.38 13.91
N LEU A 104 66.38 18.89 14.23
CA LEU A 104 65.77 18.83 15.57
C LEU A 104 64.93 17.57 15.81
N THR A 105 64.63 16.78 14.78
CA THR A 105 63.86 15.54 14.87
C THR A 105 64.26 14.55 13.78
N ALA A 106 63.95 13.26 13.97
CA ALA A 106 64.18 12.21 12.98
C ALA A 106 63.19 12.31 11.78
N GLU A 107 63.60 11.81 10.61
CA GLU A 107 62.77 11.78 9.39
C GLU A 107 61.46 11.00 9.60
N THR A 108 61.48 9.96 10.44
CA THR A 108 60.31 9.12 10.72
C THR A 108 59.11 9.93 11.22
N VAL A 109 59.35 10.98 12.02
CA VAL A 109 58.29 11.88 12.53
C VAL A 109 57.67 12.68 11.39
N TYR A 110 58.47 13.13 10.42
CA TYR A 110 57.95 13.82 9.23
C TYR A 110 57.14 12.88 8.33
N GLN A 111 57.61 11.66 8.09
CA GLN A 111 56.87 10.68 7.30
C GLN A 111 55.56 10.27 7.99
N GLN A 112 55.56 10.10 9.32
CA GLN A 112 54.34 9.82 10.08
C GLN A 112 53.30 10.94 9.93
N ALA A 113 53.71 12.21 10.06
CA ALA A 113 52.80 13.35 9.86
C ALA A 113 52.18 13.35 8.45
N LYS A 114 52.96 13.00 7.41
CA LYS A 114 52.44 12.87 6.03
C LYS A 114 51.40 11.76 5.90
N VAL A 115 51.63 10.61 6.54
CA VAL A 115 50.67 9.50 6.55
C VAL A 115 49.37 9.91 7.23
N GLU A 116 49.44 10.59 8.38
CA GLU A 116 48.26 11.07 9.10
C GLU A 116 47.46 12.11 8.29
N TYR A 117 48.15 13.03 7.60
CA TYR A 117 47.52 13.96 6.67
C TYR A 117 46.83 13.24 5.50
N ALA A 118 47.54 12.32 4.84
CA ALA A 118 47.00 11.57 3.70
C ALA A 118 45.80 10.68 4.10
N SER A 119 45.87 10.05 5.27
CA SER A 119 44.78 9.22 5.81
C SER A 119 43.55 10.07 6.12
N THR A 120 43.73 11.27 6.67
CA THR A 120 42.63 12.22 6.92
C THR A 120 42.02 12.72 5.61
N ALA A 121 42.85 13.03 4.61
CA ALA A 121 42.39 13.48 3.29
C ALA A 121 41.53 12.43 2.58
N ALA A 122 41.86 11.14 2.75
CA ALA A 122 41.11 10.03 2.15
C ALA A 122 39.68 9.88 2.68
N LEU A 123 39.37 10.45 3.87
CA LEU A 123 38.01 10.42 4.43
C LEU A 123 37.05 11.38 3.71
N ILE A 124 37.56 12.47 3.12
CA ILE A 124 36.73 13.52 2.52
C ILE A 124 35.88 13.00 1.35
N PRO A 125 36.44 12.33 0.32
CA PRO A 125 35.64 11.85 -0.80
C PRO A 125 34.56 10.85 -0.39
N GLU A 126 34.84 10.02 0.62
CA GLU A 126 33.87 9.04 1.12
C GLU A 126 32.71 9.71 1.86
N LEU A 127 32.98 10.73 2.67
CA LEU A 127 31.94 11.53 3.31
C LEU A 127 31.11 12.32 2.29
N GLU A 128 31.75 12.94 1.30
CA GLU A 128 31.06 13.65 0.22
C GLU A 128 30.15 12.71 -0.58
N ARG A 129 30.60 11.47 -0.85
CA ARG A 129 29.78 10.43 -1.48
C ARG A 129 28.58 10.05 -0.60
N LYS A 130 28.77 9.82 0.70
CA LYS A 130 27.69 9.49 1.64
C LYS A 130 26.65 10.61 1.71
N ILE A 131 27.09 11.88 1.75
CA ILE A 131 26.21 13.06 1.71
C ILE A 131 25.37 13.04 0.43
N LYS A 132 25.98 12.78 -0.74
CA LYS A 132 25.26 12.74 -2.02
C LYS A 132 24.22 11.61 -2.09
N VAL A 133 24.57 10.43 -1.57
CA VAL A 133 23.62 9.31 -1.46
C VAL A 133 22.44 9.71 -0.58
N MET A 134 22.70 10.33 0.57
CA MET A 134 21.65 10.74 1.50
C MET A 134 20.75 11.84 0.91
N GLU A 135 21.32 12.82 0.20
CA GLU A 135 20.52 13.83 -0.54
C GLU A 135 19.57 13.16 -1.53
N ASN A 136 20.07 12.21 -2.33
CA ASN A 136 19.26 11.49 -3.31
C ASN A 136 18.16 10.65 -2.65
N SER A 137 18.43 10.02 -1.51
CA SER A 137 17.42 9.29 -0.73
C SER A 137 16.30 10.21 -0.26
N ILE A 138 16.64 11.41 0.24
CA ILE A 138 15.63 12.40 0.65
C ILE A 138 14.83 12.88 -0.57
N SER A 139 15.49 13.22 -1.68
CA SER A 139 14.80 13.63 -2.91
C SER A 139 13.80 12.59 -3.39
N LEU A 140 14.15 11.30 -3.35
CA LEU A 140 13.24 10.22 -3.72
C LEU A 140 11.99 10.17 -2.82
N LEU A 141 12.17 10.34 -1.50
CA LEU A 141 11.06 10.29 -0.53
C LEU A 141 10.11 11.49 -0.65
N VAL A 142 10.61 12.66 -1.05
CA VAL A 142 9.80 13.89 -1.19
C VAL A 142 9.36 14.18 -2.62
N SER A 143 9.54 13.22 -3.53
CA SER A 143 9.25 13.35 -4.97
C SER A 143 10.01 14.50 -5.66
N GLY A 144 11.22 14.81 -5.18
CA GLY A 144 12.15 15.74 -5.81
C GLY A 144 13.03 15.05 -6.87
N TYR A 145 13.78 15.85 -7.62
CA TYR A 145 14.71 15.32 -8.62
C TYR A 145 16.05 14.91 -7.98
N PRO A 146 16.68 13.80 -8.42
CA PRO A 146 18.04 13.47 -8.01
C PRO A 146 19.01 14.63 -8.32
N GLY A 147 19.86 14.98 -7.35
CA GLY A 147 20.79 16.10 -7.48
C GLY A 147 20.24 17.46 -7.01
N GLU A 148 18.96 17.57 -6.63
CA GLU A 148 18.48 18.74 -5.90
C GLU A 148 19.19 18.88 -4.56
N LYS A 149 19.69 20.08 -4.27
CA LYS A 149 20.34 20.37 -2.98
C LYS A 149 19.27 20.51 -1.92
N ILE A 150 19.29 19.62 -0.93
CA ILE A 150 18.43 19.73 0.24
C ILE A 150 18.87 20.93 1.09
N ARG A 151 17.96 21.84 1.45
CA ARG A 151 18.31 22.98 2.30
C ARG A 151 18.66 22.52 3.70
N ARG A 152 19.82 22.94 4.21
CA ARG A 152 20.25 22.69 5.60
C ARG A 152 20.05 23.93 6.45
N SER A 153 19.56 23.75 7.68
CA SER A 153 19.52 24.82 8.69
C SER A 153 20.81 24.90 9.52
N GLY A 154 21.80 24.03 9.26
CA GLY A 154 22.88 23.77 10.21
C GLY A 154 22.35 22.95 11.40
N LEU A 155 23.21 22.10 11.97
CA LEU A 155 22.87 21.38 13.19
C LEU A 155 23.17 22.31 14.38
N SER A 156 22.13 22.95 14.94
CA SER A 156 22.27 23.50 16.28
C SER A 156 22.36 22.31 17.23
N LEU A 157 23.52 22.07 17.84
CA LEU A 157 23.67 21.05 18.89
C LEU A 157 22.88 21.42 20.17
N ASN A 158 22.31 22.62 20.22
CA ASN A 158 21.44 23.11 21.31
C ASN A 158 19.96 22.73 21.07
N ILE A 159 19.69 21.49 20.62
CA ILE A 159 18.32 20.99 20.62
C ILE A 159 17.99 20.59 22.05
N THR A 160 17.18 21.40 22.73
CA THR A 160 16.60 21.03 24.02
C THR A 160 15.63 19.88 23.79
N MET A 161 16.11 18.66 23.99
CA MET A 161 15.24 17.49 24.09
C MET A 161 14.28 17.70 25.28
N PRO A 162 13.03 17.22 25.21
CA PRO A 162 12.14 17.24 26.36
C PRO A 162 12.81 16.54 27.54
N GLU A 163 12.90 17.19 28.70
CA GLU A 163 13.52 16.62 29.91
C GLU A 163 12.88 15.29 30.34
N LYS A 164 11.62 15.05 29.93
CA LYS A 164 10.89 13.83 30.21
C LYS A 164 10.12 13.40 28.97
N LEU A 165 10.46 12.24 28.43
CA LEU A 165 9.52 11.46 27.62
C LEU A 165 8.44 10.93 28.59
N PRO A 166 7.15 10.93 28.20
CA PRO A 166 6.11 10.31 29.02
C PRO A 166 6.47 8.85 29.31
N VAL A 167 6.81 8.55 30.56
CA VAL A 167 7.08 7.18 31.02
C VAL A 167 5.76 6.43 31.14
N GLY A 168 5.69 5.27 30.49
CA GLY A 168 4.47 4.51 30.30
C GLY A 168 3.65 5.09 29.15
N ILE A 169 3.82 4.55 27.95
CA ILE A 169 2.83 4.74 26.88
C ILE A 169 1.57 4.02 27.40
N PRO A 170 0.47 4.73 27.73
CA PRO A 170 -0.74 4.05 28.14
C PRO A 170 -1.13 3.08 27.04
N SER A 171 -1.63 1.90 27.39
CA SER A 171 -2.20 0.93 26.43
C SER A 171 -3.15 1.59 25.42
N VAL A 172 -3.84 2.64 25.85
CA VAL A 172 -4.73 3.51 25.06
C VAL A 172 -4.01 4.24 23.92
N LEU A 173 -2.73 4.61 24.07
CA LEU A 173 -1.93 5.19 22.97
C LEU A 173 -1.50 4.12 21.96
N LEU A 174 -1.24 2.89 22.39
CA LEU A 174 -0.92 1.78 21.48
C LEU A 174 -2.13 1.37 20.61
N GLN A 175 -3.36 1.51 21.13
CA GLN A 175 -4.60 1.34 20.35
C GLN A 175 -4.79 2.40 19.25
N ARG A 176 -4.07 3.54 19.32
CA ARG A 176 -4.11 4.58 18.28
C ARG A 176 -3.14 4.29 17.13
N ARG A 177 -2.28 3.28 17.26
CA ARG A 177 -1.32 2.95 16.21
C ARG A 177 -2.04 2.48 14.94
N PRO A 178 -1.81 3.13 13.79
CA PRO A 178 -2.47 2.77 12.55
C PRO A 178 -2.26 1.30 12.15
N ASP A 179 -1.07 0.74 12.37
CA ASP A 179 -0.76 -0.65 12.03
C ASP A 179 -1.55 -1.68 12.87
N VAL A 180 -1.86 -1.37 14.14
CA VAL A 180 -2.76 -2.19 14.97
C VAL A 180 -4.19 -2.08 14.46
N ARG A 181 -4.65 -0.87 14.13
CA ARG A 181 -6.01 -0.63 13.60
C ARG A 181 -6.22 -1.31 12.25
N VAL A 182 -5.21 -1.36 11.38
CA VAL A 182 -5.27 -2.14 10.12
C VAL A 182 -5.56 -3.60 10.43
N SER A 183 -4.77 -4.23 11.31
CA SER A 183 -4.96 -5.65 11.65
C SER A 183 -6.32 -5.93 12.32
N GLU A 184 -6.86 -4.97 13.09
CA GLU A 184 -8.22 -5.07 13.63
C GLU A 184 -9.28 -5.04 12.52
N GLN A 185 -9.16 -4.12 11.57
CA GLN A 185 -10.10 -4.03 10.45
C GLN A 185 -10.00 -5.25 9.52
N GLU A 186 -8.80 -5.80 9.28
CA GLU A 186 -8.61 -7.06 8.56
C GLU A 186 -9.31 -8.23 9.26
N LEU A 187 -9.23 -8.30 10.59
CA LEU A 187 -9.95 -9.29 11.39
C LEU A 187 -11.48 -9.14 11.25
N GLN A 188 -12.00 -7.91 11.29
CA GLN A 188 -13.42 -7.62 11.07
C GLN A 188 -13.86 -8.00 9.64
N ALA A 189 -13.04 -7.73 8.63
CA ALA A 189 -13.30 -8.12 7.25
C ALA A 189 -13.33 -9.64 7.09
N ALA A 190 -12.42 -10.36 7.74
CA ALA A 190 -12.39 -11.82 7.74
C ALA A 190 -13.63 -12.41 8.43
N LEU A 191 -14.03 -11.85 9.58
CA LEU A 191 -15.26 -12.23 10.29
C LEU A 191 -16.50 -12.01 9.42
N ALA A 192 -16.60 -10.86 8.75
CA ALA A 192 -17.68 -10.59 7.81
C ALA A 192 -17.64 -11.56 6.61
N GLY A 193 -16.45 -11.96 6.16
CA GLY A 193 -16.25 -13.00 5.15
C GLY A 193 -16.81 -14.37 5.56
N VAL A 194 -16.66 -14.75 6.84
CA VAL A 194 -17.34 -15.92 7.42
C VAL A 194 -18.86 -15.78 7.31
N GLY A 195 -19.40 -14.60 7.62
CA GLY A 195 -20.83 -14.29 7.50
C GLY A 195 -21.35 -14.41 6.05
N VAL A 196 -20.59 -13.90 5.08
CA VAL A 196 -20.91 -14.06 3.64
C VAL A 196 -20.91 -15.53 3.25
N ALA A 197 -19.87 -16.29 3.62
CA ALA A 197 -19.75 -17.70 3.30
C ALA A 197 -20.83 -18.55 3.98
N TYR A 198 -21.26 -18.16 5.19
CA TYR A 198 -22.37 -18.77 5.90
C TYR A 198 -23.70 -18.51 5.18
N ALA A 199 -23.99 -17.25 4.85
CA ALA A 199 -25.21 -16.87 4.14
C ALA A 199 -25.30 -17.52 2.74
N ASP A 200 -24.16 -17.67 2.06
CA ASP A 200 -24.08 -18.35 0.76
C ASP A 200 -24.47 -19.83 0.84
N ARG A 201 -24.60 -20.44 2.03
CA ARG A 201 -25.11 -21.82 2.18
C ARG A 201 -26.59 -21.95 1.86
N PHE A 202 -27.35 -20.85 1.93
CA PHE A 202 -28.80 -20.83 1.72
C PHE A 202 -29.18 -20.40 0.29
N PRO A 203 -30.43 -20.63 -0.15
CA PRO A 203 -30.93 -20.14 -1.43
C PRO A 203 -30.89 -18.61 -1.56
N ARG A 204 -30.56 -18.11 -2.75
CA ARG A 204 -30.70 -16.68 -3.08
C ARG A 204 -32.05 -16.45 -3.75
N LEU A 205 -32.75 -15.40 -3.30
CA LEU A 205 -34.02 -14.96 -3.88
C LEU A 205 -33.75 -13.70 -4.69
N THR A 206 -33.82 -13.83 -6.01
CA THR A 206 -33.58 -12.72 -6.94
C THR A 206 -34.82 -12.48 -7.78
N PHE A 207 -35.34 -11.27 -7.71
CA PHE A 207 -36.47 -10.81 -8.51
C PHE A 207 -35.93 -10.04 -9.70
N THR A 208 -36.23 -10.51 -10.92
CA THR A 208 -35.86 -9.82 -12.15
C THR A 208 -37.11 -9.37 -12.88
N LEU A 209 -37.26 -8.06 -13.01
CA LEU A 209 -38.31 -7.43 -13.77
C LEU A 209 -37.74 -7.01 -15.13
N THR A 210 -38.29 -7.55 -16.22
CA THR A 210 -37.88 -7.16 -17.58
C THR A 210 -39.10 -6.59 -18.29
N GLY A 211 -39.01 -5.33 -18.70
CA GLY A 211 -39.99 -4.68 -19.57
C GLY A 211 -39.36 -4.39 -20.93
N GLY A 212 -40.12 -4.51 -22.02
CA GLY A 212 -39.59 -4.24 -23.33
C GLY A 212 -40.64 -4.17 -24.43
N VAL A 213 -40.13 -3.89 -25.63
CA VAL A 213 -40.87 -3.91 -26.90
C VAL A 213 -40.09 -4.78 -27.86
N GLU A 214 -40.78 -5.57 -28.68
CA GLU A 214 -40.18 -6.53 -29.61
C GLU A 214 -41.15 -6.67 -30.78
N ASN A 215 -40.67 -6.46 -32.01
CA ASN A 215 -41.46 -6.65 -33.22
C ASN A 215 -40.58 -7.06 -34.41
N GLY A 216 -41.17 -7.81 -35.35
CA GLY A 216 -40.56 -8.13 -36.65
C GLY A 216 -40.55 -6.98 -37.67
N VAL A 217 -41.17 -5.83 -37.37
CA VAL A 217 -41.24 -4.66 -38.27
C VAL A 217 -41.23 -3.34 -37.46
N LEU A 218 -40.37 -2.38 -37.84
CA LEU A 218 -40.12 -1.09 -37.16
C LEU A 218 -41.37 -0.21 -36.89
N SER A 219 -42.49 -0.41 -37.60
CA SER A 219 -43.70 0.44 -37.50
C SER A 219 -44.57 0.18 -36.27
N HIS A 220 -44.38 -0.94 -35.56
CA HIS A 220 -45.25 -1.35 -34.45
C HIS A 220 -44.59 -1.24 -33.06
N ILE A 221 -43.37 -0.69 -32.97
CA ILE A 221 -42.56 -0.61 -31.73
C ILE A 221 -43.31 0.07 -30.56
N PHE A 222 -44.22 1.01 -30.83
CA PHE A 222 -45.04 1.69 -29.80
C PHE A 222 -46.44 1.09 -29.60
N GLN A 223 -46.80 0.02 -30.33
CA GLN A 223 -48.15 -0.57 -30.32
C GLN A 223 -48.27 -1.85 -29.50
N SER A 224 -47.16 -2.45 -29.06
CA SER A 224 -47.15 -3.67 -28.25
C SER A 224 -46.18 -3.58 -27.06
N PRO A 225 -46.54 -2.85 -25.98
CA PRO A 225 -45.77 -2.93 -24.74
C PRO A 225 -46.04 -4.28 -24.08
N PHE A 226 -44.98 -5.07 -23.83
CA PHE A 226 -45.08 -6.23 -22.94
C PHE A 226 -44.25 -5.99 -21.67
N SER A 227 -44.78 -6.42 -20.54
CA SER A 227 -44.06 -6.46 -19.26
C SER A 227 -44.26 -7.82 -18.62
N TYR A 228 -43.16 -8.46 -18.22
CA TYR A 228 -43.22 -9.70 -17.44
C TYR A 228 -42.33 -9.58 -16.20
N VAL A 229 -42.89 -9.97 -15.05
CA VAL A 229 -42.15 -10.08 -13.79
C VAL A 229 -41.70 -11.53 -13.68
N LEU A 230 -40.40 -11.79 -13.65
CA LEU A 230 -39.86 -13.14 -13.46
C LEU A 230 -39.09 -13.21 -12.13
N GLY A 231 -39.69 -13.84 -11.13
CA GLY A 231 -38.99 -14.19 -9.89
C GLY A 231 -38.18 -15.46 -10.08
N SER A 232 -36.86 -15.41 -9.83
CA SER A 232 -36.01 -16.59 -9.85
C SER A 232 -35.53 -16.92 -8.44
N VAL A 233 -35.84 -18.14 -7.99
CA VAL A 233 -35.26 -18.71 -6.77
C VAL A 233 -34.14 -19.63 -7.19
N THR A 234 -32.89 -19.16 -7.05
CA THR A 234 -31.74 -19.93 -7.48
C THR A 234 -31.11 -20.58 -6.26
N ALA A 235 -31.42 -21.87 -6.07
CA ALA A 235 -30.77 -22.74 -5.11
C ALA A 235 -29.98 -23.81 -5.88
N PRO A 236 -28.67 -24.00 -5.62
CA PRO A 236 -27.98 -25.15 -6.18
C PRO A 236 -28.57 -26.42 -5.58
N VAL A 237 -29.16 -27.26 -6.44
CA VAL A 237 -29.80 -28.54 -6.04
C VAL A 237 -28.74 -29.54 -5.58
N PHE A 238 -27.57 -29.56 -6.24
CA PHE A 238 -26.43 -30.40 -5.87
C PHE A 238 -25.16 -29.55 -5.78
N GLY A 239 -24.57 -29.47 -4.59
CA GLY A 239 -23.34 -28.72 -4.34
C GLY A 239 -22.15 -29.56 -3.87
N PHE A 240 -22.34 -30.86 -3.65
CA PHE A 240 -21.33 -31.82 -3.16
C PHE A 240 -20.42 -31.27 -2.05
N GLY A 241 -21.00 -30.53 -1.09
CA GLY A 241 -20.24 -29.93 0.02
C GLY A 241 -19.41 -28.68 -0.33
N ARG A 242 -19.40 -28.18 -1.57
CA ARG A 242 -18.64 -26.98 -1.98
C ARG A 242 -18.90 -25.76 -1.10
N LYS A 243 -20.17 -25.46 -0.80
CA LYS A 243 -20.54 -24.33 0.07
C LYS A 243 -20.08 -24.53 1.52
N GLN A 244 -20.11 -25.78 2.01
CA GLN A 244 -19.57 -26.13 3.33
C GLN A 244 -18.05 -25.97 3.38
N ALA A 245 -17.34 -26.40 2.32
CA ALA A 245 -15.90 -26.23 2.20
C ALA A 245 -15.50 -24.75 2.15
N LYS A 246 -16.22 -23.91 1.39
CA LYS A 246 -16.02 -22.45 1.39
C LYS A 246 -16.21 -21.83 2.77
N TYR A 247 -17.24 -22.25 3.51
CA TYR A 247 -17.46 -21.79 4.88
C TYR A 247 -16.32 -22.19 5.83
N ARG A 248 -15.85 -23.44 5.75
CA ARG A 248 -14.67 -23.90 6.53
C ARG A 248 -13.40 -23.12 6.16
N ALA A 249 -13.18 -22.85 4.88
CA ALA A 249 -12.06 -22.03 4.43
C ALA A 249 -12.16 -20.59 4.95
N ALA A 250 -13.36 -20.00 4.98
CA ALA A 250 -13.57 -18.67 5.56
C ALA A 250 -13.30 -18.65 7.08
N LEU A 251 -13.69 -19.70 7.81
CA LEU A 251 -13.35 -19.84 9.24
C LEU A 251 -11.83 -19.91 9.45
N ALA A 252 -11.13 -20.71 8.65
CA ALA A 252 -9.67 -20.79 8.72
C ALA A 252 -8.99 -19.44 8.40
N ALA A 253 -9.51 -18.69 7.41
CA ALA A 253 -9.02 -17.35 7.10
C ALA A 253 -9.26 -16.35 8.24
N TYR A 254 -10.40 -16.46 8.93
CA TYR A 254 -10.67 -15.68 10.14
C TYR A 254 -9.72 -16.04 11.27
N ASP A 255 -9.47 -17.32 11.53
CA ASP A 255 -8.49 -17.75 12.54
C ASP A 255 -7.08 -17.23 12.22
N GLN A 256 -6.68 -17.28 10.95
CA GLN A 256 -5.42 -16.69 10.51
C GLN A 256 -5.37 -15.18 10.78
N ALA A 257 -6.43 -14.43 10.47
CA ALA A 257 -6.51 -13.00 10.74
C ALA A 257 -6.48 -12.70 12.25
N ARG A 258 -7.12 -13.57 13.07
CA ARG A 258 -7.10 -13.46 14.54
C ARG A 258 -5.68 -13.60 15.07
N LEU A 259 -4.96 -14.63 14.63
CA LEU A 259 -3.57 -14.85 15.04
C LEU A 259 -2.64 -13.71 14.59
N LYS A 260 -2.87 -13.15 13.39
CA LYS A 260 -2.14 -11.96 12.94
C LYS A 260 -2.39 -10.75 13.85
N TYR A 261 -3.64 -10.51 14.22
CA TYR A 261 -4.01 -9.44 15.15
C TYR A 261 -3.39 -9.66 16.54
N GLU A 262 -3.52 -10.86 17.10
CA GLU A 262 -2.91 -11.24 18.39
C GLU A 262 -1.38 -11.03 18.37
N LYS A 263 -0.70 -11.49 17.33
CA LYS A 263 0.73 -11.25 17.14
C LYS A 263 1.05 -9.76 17.08
N LYS A 264 0.26 -8.98 16.34
CA LYS A 264 0.45 -7.53 16.19
C LYS A 264 0.30 -6.79 17.51
N VAL A 265 -0.61 -7.22 18.36
CA VAL A 265 -0.74 -6.72 19.74
C VAL A 265 0.52 -7.08 20.54
N LEU A 266 0.96 -8.33 20.52
CA LEU A 266 2.18 -8.77 21.24
C LEU A 266 3.49 -8.10 20.76
N GLU A 267 3.57 -7.69 19.50
CA GLU A 267 4.74 -6.95 18.96
C GLU A 267 4.78 -5.49 19.47
N VAL A 268 3.63 -4.95 19.90
CA VAL A 268 3.43 -3.54 20.19
C VAL A 268 3.35 -3.26 21.69
N PHE A 269 2.98 -4.26 22.50
CA PHE A 269 2.85 -4.23 23.95
C PHE A 269 3.97 -5.01 24.63
#